data_AF-A0A2I0WAY7-F1
#
_entry.id   AF-A0A2I0WAY7-F1
#
_cell.length_a   1.000
_cell.length_b   1.000
_cell.length_c   1.000
_cell.angle_alpha   90.00
_cell.angle_beta   90.00
_cell.angle_gamma   90.00
#
_symmetry.space_group_name_H-M   'P 1'
#
loop_
_entity.id
_entity.type
_entity.pdbx_description
1 polymer ?
#
loop_
_entity_poly.entity_id
_entity_poly.type
_entity_poly.pdbx_seq_one_letter_code
_entity_poly.pdbx_strand_id
1 'polypeptide(L)'
;MFSTVIDVLEIILEDCASSEQKGEAYALLESLQTFEFSFCLHLMKEVLGITNELSQALQRVEQDIINAMSLVRICKMRLQDMRDNKWVDFINSVTLFCEQQKINVPHMDDKWVARGRPRRRAQDITNLYHFRVDIFYTVLDMQLQELNNRFTEANTELLLCIACLNPNNGFNAFNKDKLIRMAQFYPTDFSPFDQTILQNQLDTYIMDMRSDDQFSSLKDIRSLAEKMIQCRKDIVYPVVFRLLELALVLPIATAGVERAFSAMNIIKNWLRNRIDDQWMNDLLLAYVEKDILDSIDNEVIIQLFQNMKSRRYKL
;
A
#
# COMPACT_ATOMS: atom_id res chain seq x y z
N MET A 1 17.24 -3.16 21.03
CA MET A 1 17.22 -1.97 20.15
C MET A 1 16.82 -0.72 20.93
N PHE A 2 15.68 -0.70 21.65
CA PHE A 2 15.28 0.49 22.43
C PHE A 2 16.34 0.94 23.45
N SER A 3 16.83 0.05 24.31
CA SER A 3 17.91 0.36 25.27
C SER A 3 19.17 0.88 24.57
N THR A 4 19.58 0.24 23.48
CA THR A 4 20.74 0.65 22.69
C THR A 4 20.60 2.07 22.12
N VAL A 5 19.39 2.48 21.73
CA VAL A 5 19.13 3.84 21.25
C VAL A 5 19.23 4.85 22.40
N ILE A 6 18.74 4.50 23.59
CA ILE A 6 18.92 5.33 24.79
C ILE A 6 20.40 5.47 25.13
N ASP A 7 21.15 4.35 25.18
CA ASP A 7 22.59 4.35 25.46
C ASP A 7 23.36 5.26 24.50
N VAL A 8 23.05 5.18 23.19
CA VAL A 8 23.69 6.03 22.17
C VAL A 8 23.36 7.51 22.38
N LEU A 9 22.11 7.84 22.74
CA LEU A 9 21.73 9.23 23.00
C LEU A 9 22.38 9.78 24.27
N GLU A 10 22.55 8.96 25.32
CA GLU A 10 23.29 9.31 26.54
C GLU A 10 24.76 9.57 26.23
N ILE A 11 25.40 8.71 25.43
CA ILE A 11 26.79 8.92 24.98
C ILE A 11 26.91 10.23 24.18
N ILE A 12 25.98 10.52 23.27
CA ILE A 12 26.00 11.78 22.50
C ILE A 12 25.87 12.99 23.43
N LEU A 13 25.06 12.91 24.49
CA LEU A 13 24.92 13.97 25.47
C LEU A 13 26.20 14.24 26.26
N GLU A 14 26.92 13.18 26.65
CA GLU A 14 28.16 13.29 27.40
C GLU A 14 29.32 13.77 26.49
N ASP A 15 29.50 13.12 25.34
CA ASP A 15 30.74 13.21 24.53
C ASP A 15 30.72 14.25 23.38
N CYS A 16 29.56 14.78 22.94
CA CYS A 16 29.57 15.74 21.82
C CYS A 16 30.18 17.11 22.17
N ALA A 17 30.85 17.75 21.23
CA ALA A 17 31.33 19.13 21.40
C ALA A 17 30.28 20.19 21.00
N SER A 18 29.34 19.85 20.12
CA SER A 18 28.31 20.78 19.63
C SER A 18 27.14 20.90 20.62
N SER A 19 26.88 22.13 21.07
CA SER A 19 25.72 22.43 21.93
C SER A 19 24.37 22.13 21.24
N GLU A 20 24.31 22.18 19.92
CA GLU A 20 23.11 21.89 19.14
C GLU A 20 22.79 20.39 19.17
N GLN A 21 23.79 19.55 18.90
CA GLN A 21 23.66 18.09 18.94
C GLN A 21 23.32 17.58 20.34
N LYS A 22 23.87 18.20 21.40
CA LYS A 22 23.45 17.89 22.78
C LYS A 22 21.99 18.28 23.03
N GLY A 23 21.56 19.44 22.55
CA GLY A 23 20.16 19.86 22.67
C GLY A 23 19.19 18.91 21.98
N GLU A 24 19.52 18.47 20.77
CA GLU A 24 18.71 17.51 20.01
C GLU A 24 18.66 16.13 20.69
N ALA A 25 19.81 15.61 21.12
CA ALA A 25 19.89 14.32 21.81
C ALA A 25 19.09 14.35 23.12
N TYR A 26 19.14 15.47 23.85
CA TYR A 26 18.36 15.65 25.07
C TYR A 26 16.87 15.61 24.77
N ALA A 27 16.40 16.39 23.79
CA ALA A 27 15.00 16.45 23.42
C ALA A 27 14.46 15.08 22.94
N LEU A 28 15.26 14.33 22.17
CA LEU A 28 14.91 12.98 21.74
C LEU A 28 14.83 12.01 22.91
N LEU A 29 15.81 12.00 23.80
CA LEU A 29 15.82 11.13 24.97
C LEU A 29 14.62 11.43 25.88
N GLU A 30 14.35 12.71 26.12
CA GLU A 30 13.17 13.16 26.86
C GLU A 30 11.84 12.77 26.19
N SER A 31 11.80 12.61 24.87
CA SER A 31 10.60 12.16 24.13
C SER A 31 10.43 10.64 24.21
N LEU A 32 11.50 9.88 23.98
CA LEU A 32 11.51 8.42 23.97
C LEU A 32 11.14 7.82 25.34
N GLN A 33 11.51 8.50 26.43
CA GLN A 33 11.25 8.06 27.80
C GLN A 33 9.86 8.47 28.32
N THR A 34 8.90 8.75 27.44
CA THR A 34 7.51 9.04 27.82
C THR A 34 6.61 7.83 27.62
N PHE A 35 5.58 7.74 28.48
CA PHE A 35 4.52 6.74 28.31
C PHE A 35 3.79 6.92 26.98
N GLU A 36 3.51 8.16 26.57
CA GLU A 36 2.83 8.47 25.32
C GLU A 36 3.64 7.99 24.09
N PHE A 37 4.96 8.16 24.08
CA PHE A 37 5.80 7.61 23.02
C PHE A 37 5.73 6.08 22.97
N SER A 38 5.86 5.42 24.12
CA SER A 38 5.78 3.96 24.21
C SER A 38 4.42 3.42 23.76
N PHE A 39 3.34 4.12 24.13
CA PHE A 39 1.98 3.83 23.71
C PHE A 39 1.82 3.92 22.18
N CYS A 40 2.24 5.05 21.59
CA CYS A 40 2.16 5.25 20.13
C CYS A 40 3.02 4.24 19.37
N LEU A 41 4.21 3.90 19.88
CA LEU A 41 5.09 2.90 19.28
C LEU A 41 4.41 1.52 19.24
N HIS A 42 3.81 1.09 20.34
CA HIS A 42 3.09 -0.19 20.40
C HIS A 42 1.85 -0.17 19.50
N LEU A 43 1.10 0.93 19.48
CA LEU A 43 -0.06 1.07 18.62
C LEU A 43 0.33 0.96 17.14
N MET A 44 1.39 1.65 16.72
CA MET A 44 1.92 1.55 15.36
C MET A 44 2.36 0.12 15.04
N LYS A 45 3.06 -0.55 15.96
CA LYS A 45 3.50 -1.94 15.78
C LYS A 45 2.32 -2.88 15.54
N GLU A 46 1.26 -2.78 16.35
CA GLU A 46 0.07 -3.62 16.22
C GLU A 46 -0.70 -3.33 14.92
N VAL A 47 -0.95 -2.05 14.61
CA VAL A 47 -1.66 -1.65 13.38
C VAL A 47 -0.89 -2.07 12.12
N LEU A 48 0.42 -1.80 12.08
CA LEU A 48 1.28 -2.24 10.98
C LEU A 48 1.35 -3.76 10.91
N GLY A 49 1.41 -4.45 12.05
CA GLY A 49 1.36 -5.90 12.12
C GLY A 49 0.05 -6.50 11.59
N ILE A 50 -1.10 -5.86 11.78
CA ILE A 50 -2.39 -6.31 11.24
C ILE A 50 -2.48 -6.06 9.73
N THR A 51 -1.90 -4.97 9.24
CA THR A 51 -2.00 -4.51 7.85
C THR A 51 -0.89 -5.06 6.94
N ASN A 52 0.16 -5.65 7.51
CA ASN A 52 1.36 -6.07 6.79
C ASN A 52 1.07 -7.08 5.67
N GLU A 53 0.32 -8.15 5.93
CA GLU A 53 0.03 -9.17 4.93
C GLU A 53 -0.78 -8.60 3.75
N LEU A 54 -1.74 -7.72 4.05
CA LEU A 54 -2.53 -7.02 3.03
C LEU A 54 -1.63 -6.10 2.20
N SER A 55 -0.77 -5.30 2.85
CA SER A 55 0.17 -4.39 2.18
C SER A 55 1.07 -5.16 1.21
N GLN A 56 1.66 -6.27 1.66
CA GLN A 56 2.49 -7.11 0.80
C GLN A 56 1.70 -7.75 -0.35
N ALA A 57 0.49 -8.25 -0.09
CA ALA A 57 -0.34 -8.85 -1.12
C ALA A 57 -0.72 -7.87 -2.23
N LEU A 58 -1.04 -6.62 -1.87
CA LEU A 58 -1.38 -5.58 -2.85
C LEU A 58 -0.17 -5.14 -3.71
N GLN A 59 1.05 -5.28 -3.19
CA GLN A 59 2.29 -4.89 -3.87
C GLN A 59 2.89 -6.00 -4.76
N ARG A 60 2.41 -7.24 -4.66
CA ARG A 60 2.91 -8.35 -5.50
C ARG A 60 2.55 -8.14 -6.97
N VAL A 61 3.47 -8.51 -7.86
CA VAL A 61 3.28 -8.45 -9.32
C VAL A 61 2.23 -9.46 -9.77
N GLU A 62 2.28 -10.67 -9.21
CA GLU A 62 1.26 -11.71 -9.38
C GLU A 62 0.10 -11.43 -8.42
N GLN A 63 -0.77 -10.48 -8.79
CA GLN A 63 -1.92 -10.12 -7.95
C GLN A 63 -2.98 -11.22 -8.01
N ASP A 64 -3.06 -12.05 -6.96
CA ASP A 64 -4.27 -12.84 -6.69
C ASP A 64 -5.29 -11.95 -5.97
N ILE A 65 -6.12 -11.29 -6.78
CA ILE A 65 -7.17 -10.37 -6.33
C ILE A 65 -8.10 -11.05 -5.32
N ILE A 66 -8.39 -12.35 -5.46
CA ILE A 66 -9.29 -13.07 -4.55
C ILE A 66 -8.68 -13.15 -3.16
N ASN A 67 -7.41 -13.55 -3.09
CA ASN A 67 -6.66 -13.59 -1.84
C ASN A 67 -6.50 -12.19 -1.24
N ALA A 68 -6.20 -11.17 -2.05
CA ALA A 68 -6.12 -9.79 -1.60
C ALA A 68 -7.44 -9.28 -0.99
N MET A 69 -8.58 -9.56 -1.63
CA MET A 69 -9.90 -9.17 -1.09
C MET A 69 -10.25 -9.92 0.20
N SER A 70 -9.87 -11.19 0.32
CA SER A 70 -9.97 -11.92 1.58
C SER A 70 -9.16 -11.25 2.69
N LEU A 71 -7.92 -10.82 2.38
CA LEU A 71 -7.06 -10.10 3.32
C LEU A 71 -7.62 -8.73 3.69
N VAL A 72 -8.25 -7.99 2.77
CA VAL A 72 -8.96 -6.73 3.10
C VAL A 72 -10.02 -7.00 4.17
N ARG A 73 -10.86 -8.02 3.98
CA ARG A 73 -11.90 -8.39 4.94
C ARG A 73 -11.31 -8.77 6.30
N ILE A 74 -10.29 -9.63 6.31
CA ILE A 74 -9.63 -10.07 7.54
C ILE A 74 -8.96 -8.88 8.26
N CYS A 75 -8.32 -7.98 7.53
CA CYS A 75 -7.68 -6.79 8.07
C CYS A 75 -8.71 -5.88 8.75
N LYS A 76 -9.84 -5.59 8.09
CA LYS A 76 -10.95 -4.83 8.68
C LYS A 76 -11.48 -5.49 9.96
N MET A 77 -11.70 -6.81 9.93
CA MET A 77 -12.15 -7.56 11.10
C MET A 77 -11.15 -7.50 12.27
N ARG A 78 -9.85 -7.65 11.99
CA ARG A 78 -8.81 -7.60 13.04
C ARG A 78 -8.66 -6.21 13.65
N LEU A 79 -8.76 -5.15 12.84
CA LEU A 79 -8.74 -3.77 13.35
C LEU A 79 -9.98 -3.47 14.20
N GLN A 80 -11.16 -3.93 13.77
CA GLN A 80 -12.40 -3.79 14.55
C GLN A 80 -12.32 -4.56 15.88
N ASP A 81 -11.84 -5.80 15.86
CA ASP A 81 -11.64 -6.60 17.07
C ASP A 81 -10.61 -5.96 18.02
N MET A 82 -9.52 -5.41 17.48
CA MET A 82 -8.54 -4.67 18.27
C MET A 82 -9.18 -3.47 18.97
N ARG A 83 -10.03 -2.73 18.25
CA ARG A 83 -10.74 -1.56 18.74
C ARG A 83 -11.73 -1.91 19.86
N ASP A 84 -12.58 -2.91 19.64
CA ASP A 84 -13.71 -3.17 20.50
C ASP A 84 -13.35 -4.04 21.71
N ASN A 85 -12.42 -4.99 21.55
CA ASN A 85 -12.17 -6.05 22.53
C ASN A 85 -10.76 -6.01 23.14
N LYS A 86 -9.75 -5.45 22.47
CA LYS A 86 -8.33 -5.64 22.88
C LYS A 86 -7.70 -4.48 23.63
N TRP A 87 -8.48 -3.50 24.06
CA TRP A 87 -7.95 -2.37 24.84
C TRP A 87 -7.16 -2.83 26.07
N VAL A 88 -7.69 -3.79 26.85
CA VAL A 88 -7.07 -4.26 28.09
C VAL A 88 -5.75 -4.98 27.82
N ASP A 89 -5.74 -5.88 26.83
CA ASP A 89 -4.52 -6.60 26.44
C ASP A 89 -3.44 -5.65 25.92
N PHE A 90 -3.86 -4.68 25.11
CA PHE A 90 -2.98 -3.66 24.54
C PHE A 90 -2.34 -2.80 25.64
N ILE A 91 -3.14 -2.23 26.56
CA ILE A 91 -2.60 -1.36 27.59
C ILE A 91 -1.68 -2.12 28.54
N ASN A 92 -2.01 -3.37 28.88
CA ASN A 92 -1.16 -4.23 29.71
C ASN A 92 0.21 -4.51 29.05
N SER A 93 0.23 -4.70 27.72
CA SER A 93 1.50 -4.84 26.99
C SER A 93 2.35 -3.58 27.06
N VAL A 94 1.71 -2.39 26.95
CA VAL A 94 2.42 -1.10 27.03
C VAL A 94 2.95 -0.86 28.44
N THR A 95 2.15 -1.11 29.48
CA THR A 95 2.58 -0.92 30.87
C THR A 95 3.75 -1.85 31.22
N LEU A 96 3.69 -3.11 30.81
CA LEU A 96 4.77 -4.08 31.04
C LEU A 96 6.08 -3.65 30.35
N PHE A 97 6.00 -3.12 29.12
CA PHE A 97 7.17 -2.55 28.45
C PHE A 97 7.72 -1.33 29.20
N CYS A 98 6.85 -0.40 29.63
CA CYS A 98 7.26 0.78 30.37
C CYS A 98 7.93 0.42 31.71
N GLU A 99 7.40 -0.56 32.44
CA GLU A 99 8.01 -1.08 33.68
C GLU A 99 9.41 -1.65 33.43
N GLN A 100 9.59 -2.42 32.37
CA GLN A 100 10.90 -2.97 31.98
C GLN A 100 11.92 -1.88 31.63
N GLN A 101 11.47 -0.82 30.96
CA GLN A 101 12.32 0.32 30.57
C GLN A 101 12.39 1.42 31.65
N LYS A 102 11.79 1.20 32.84
CA LYS A 102 11.70 2.17 33.95
C LYS A 102 11.07 3.52 33.55
N ILE A 103 10.14 3.48 32.58
CA ILE A 103 9.34 4.62 32.17
C ILE A 103 8.15 4.77 33.14
N ASN A 104 7.90 6.00 33.60
CA ASN A 104 6.80 6.26 34.53
C ASN A 104 5.43 6.04 33.85
N VAL A 105 4.61 5.15 34.42
CA VAL A 105 3.25 4.89 33.95
C VAL A 105 2.29 5.83 34.67
N PRO A 106 1.54 6.69 33.95
CA PRO A 106 0.59 7.60 34.57
C PRO A 106 -0.62 6.82 35.12
N HIS A 107 -1.19 7.29 36.25
CA HIS A 107 -2.44 6.75 36.75
C HIS A 107 -3.59 7.15 35.81
N MET A 108 -4.41 6.18 35.39
CA MET A 108 -5.39 6.38 34.32
C MET A 108 -6.53 7.34 34.71
N ASP A 109 -6.86 7.43 35.99
CA ASP A 109 -7.89 8.35 36.51
C ASP A 109 -7.38 9.77 36.75
N ASP A 110 -6.06 10.00 36.68
CA ASP A 110 -5.49 11.33 36.87
C ASP A 110 -5.84 12.25 35.69
N LYS A 111 -5.87 13.55 35.98
CA LYS A 111 -6.04 14.59 34.96
C LYS A 111 -4.86 14.59 34.00
N TRP A 112 -5.15 14.47 32.71
CA TRP A 112 -4.14 14.57 31.66
C TRP A 112 -3.67 16.01 31.48
N VAL A 113 -2.37 16.17 31.25
CA VAL A 113 -1.73 17.48 31.06
C VAL A 113 -0.74 17.37 29.91
N ALA A 114 -1.03 18.09 28.82
CA ALA A 114 -0.10 18.18 27.70
C ALA A 114 1.28 18.67 28.15
N ARG A 115 2.33 18.04 27.61
CA ARG A 115 3.73 18.42 27.88
C ARG A 115 3.95 19.91 27.57
N GLY A 116 4.63 20.62 28.47
CA GLY A 116 4.92 22.05 28.32
C GLY A 116 3.73 22.99 28.60
N ARG A 117 2.54 22.48 28.94
CA ARG A 117 1.40 23.33 29.34
C ARG A 117 1.21 23.39 30.85
N PRO A 118 0.89 24.57 31.41
CA PRO A 118 0.53 24.67 32.82
C PRO A 118 -0.74 23.88 33.12
N ARG A 119 -0.75 23.12 34.23
CA ARG A 119 -1.93 22.39 34.75
C ARG A 119 -3.21 23.24 34.83
N ARG A 120 -3.06 24.54 35.12
CA ARG A 120 -4.17 25.50 35.22
C ARG A 120 -4.93 25.74 33.91
N ARG A 121 -4.33 25.39 32.76
CA ARG A 121 -4.93 25.54 31.42
C ARG A 121 -5.22 24.18 30.75
N ALA A 122 -5.05 23.08 31.46
CA ALA A 122 -5.33 21.74 30.93
C ALA A 122 -6.83 21.48 30.92
N GLN A 123 -7.33 20.89 29.82
CA GLN A 123 -8.71 20.42 29.70
C GLN A 123 -9.00 19.39 30.81
N ASP A 124 -10.24 19.38 31.33
CA ASP A 124 -10.69 18.37 32.30
C ASP A 124 -10.94 17.03 31.60
N ILE A 125 -9.86 16.39 31.14
CA ILE A 125 -9.86 15.04 30.60
C ILE A 125 -8.92 14.16 31.42
N THR A 126 -9.27 12.89 31.58
CA THR A 126 -8.44 11.89 32.27
C THR A 126 -7.41 11.30 31.33
N ASN A 127 -6.34 10.73 31.87
CA ASN A 127 -5.36 9.97 31.08
C ASN A 127 -6.04 8.81 30.32
N LEU A 128 -6.99 8.12 30.95
CA LEU A 128 -7.78 7.06 30.32
C LEU A 128 -8.49 7.56 29.06
N TYR A 129 -9.18 8.70 29.18
CA TYR A 129 -9.90 9.28 28.05
C TYR A 129 -8.93 9.64 26.93
N HIS A 130 -7.84 10.33 27.25
CA HIS A 130 -6.83 10.73 26.26
C HIS A 130 -6.25 9.52 25.50
N PHE A 131 -5.73 8.52 26.21
CA PHE A 131 -5.08 7.38 25.55
C PHE A 131 -6.09 6.47 24.83
N ARG A 132 -7.25 6.21 25.44
CA ARG A 132 -8.25 5.30 24.86
C ARG A 132 -9.07 5.92 23.75
N VAL A 133 -9.55 7.14 23.94
CA VAL A 133 -10.47 7.81 23.02
C VAL A 133 -9.69 8.62 22.00
N ASP A 134 -8.90 9.59 22.44
CA ASP A 134 -8.24 10.55 21.53
C ASP A 134 -7.14 9.92 20.68
N ILE A 135 -6.49 8.86 21.16
CA ILE A 135 -5.42 8.17 20.44
C ILE A 135 -5.89 6.82 19.90
N PHE A 136 -6.21 5.86 20.77
CA PHE A 136 -6.45 4.48 20.35
C PHE A 136 -7.65 4.33 19.42
N TYR A 137 -8.83 4.82 19.82
CA TYR A 137 -10.00 4.77 18.96
C TYR A 137 -9.83 5.64 17.71
N THR A 138 -9.35 6.87 17.85
CA THR A 138 -9.14 7.76 16.70
C THR A 138 -8.24 7.12 15.65
N VAL A 139 -7.10 6.54 16.02
CA VAL A 139 -6.19 5.88 15.07
C VAL A 139 -6.87 4.69 14.39
N LEU A 140 -7.51 3.79 15.16
CA LEU A 140 -8.16 2.61 14.59
C LEU A 140 -9.35 2.97 13.69
N ASP A 141 -10.14 3.97 14.09
CA ASP A 141 -11.27 4.46 13.31
C ASP A 141 -10.81 5.11 12.00
N MET A 142 -9.73 5.89 12.02
CA MET A 142 -9.13 6.44 10.79
C MET A 142 -8.68 5.32 9.85
N GLN A 143 -8.00 4.29 10.36
CA GLN A 143 -7.55 3.16 9.51
C GLN A 143 -8.73 2.37 8.92
N LEU A 144 -9.75 2.10 9.73
CA LEU A 144 -10.97 1.43 9.28
C LEU A 144 -11.72 2.25 8.24
N GLN A 145 -11.83 3.56 8.45
CA GLN A 145 -12.48 4.47 7.52
C GLN A 145 -11.74 4.51 6.18
N GLU A 146 -10.41 4.63 6.18
CA GLU A 146 -9.60 4.61 4.95
C GLU A 146 -9.78 3.29 4.18
N LEU A 147 -9.76 2.15 4.88
CA LEU A 147 -9.99 0.84 4.25
C LEU A 147 -11.42 0.70 3.70
N ASN A 148 -12.42 1.28 4.36
CA ASN A 148 -13.80 1.25 3.90
C ASN A 148 -14.02 2.18 2.70
N ASN A 149 -13.37 3.34 2.68
CA ASN A 149 -13.45 4.28 1.56
C ASN A 149 -12.78 3.72 0.31
N ARG A 150 -11.61 3.07 0.46
CA ARG A 150 -10.86 2.48 -0.67
C ARG A 150 -11.52 1.20 -1.19
N PHE A 151 -11.91 0.31 -0.27
CA PHE A 151 -12.53 -0.98 -0.58
C PHE A 151 -13.99 -0.97 -0.16
N THR A 152 -14.81 -0.25 -0.92
CA THR A 152 -16.27 -0.28 -0.82
C THR A 152 -16.79 -1.65 -1.26
N GLU A 153 -18.00 -2.01 -0.83
CA GLU A 153 -18.64 -3.28 -1.22
C GLU A 153 -18.69 -3.42 -2.75
N ALA A 154 -19.09 -2.35 -3.45
CA ALA A 154 -19.12 -2.31 -4.91
C ALA A 154 -17.72 -2.52 -5.55
N ASN A 155 -16.68 -1.86 -5.04
CA ASN A 155 -15.32 -2.02 -5.57
C ASN A 155 -14.78 -3.43 -5.32
N THR A 156 -15.03 -3.98 -4.13
CA THR A 156 -14.60 -5.36 -3.81
C THR A 156 -15.33 -6.38 -4.67
N GLU A 157 -16.61 -6.16 -4.94
CA GLU A 157 -17.39 -7.01 -5.81
C GLU A 157 -16.91 -6.95 -7.26
N LEU A 158 -16.70 -5.75 -7.79
CA LEU A 158 -16.13 -5.55 -9.13
C LEU A 158 -14.78 -6.27 -9.27
N LEU A 159 -13.92 -6.15 -8.26
CA LEU A 159 -12.62 -6.83 -8.20
C LEU A 159 -12.75 -8.36 -8.20
N LEU A 160 -13.68 -8.90 -7.43
CA LEU A 160 -13.96 -10.34 -7.44
C LEU A 160 -14.51 -10.81 -8.80
N CYS A 161 -15.23 -9.95 -9.53
CA CYS A 161 -15.68 -10.26 -10.87
C CYS A 161 -14.51 -10.27 -11.86
N ILE A 162 -13.59 -9.31 -11.79
CA ILE A 162 -12.38 -9.27 -12.64
C ILE A 162 -11.50 -10.49 -12.40
N ALA A 163 -11.39 -10.95 -11.15
CA ALA A 163 -10.64 -12.15 -10.83
C ALA A 163 -11.16 -13.41 -11.56
N CYS A 164 -12.43 -13.42 -12.01
CA CYS A 164 -13.00 -14.51 -12.79
C CYS A 164 -12.50 -14.57 -14.23
N LEU A 165 -11.85 -13.51 -14.75
CA LEU A 165 -11.19 -13.48 -16.05
C LEU A 165 -9.76 -14.03 -16.00
N ASN A 166 -9.22 -14.33 -14.81
CA ASN A 166 -7.84 -14.77 -14.67
C ASN A 166 -7.64 -16.16 -15.32
N PRO A 167 -6.73 -16.31 -16.30
CA PRO A 167 -6.47 -17.59 -16.97
C PRO A 167 -5.74 -18.63 -16.09
N ASN A 168 -5.19 -18.20 -14.95
CA ASN A 168 -4.35 -19.04 -14.10
C ASN A 168 -5.05 -20.36 -13.69
N ASN A 169 -4.26 -21.45 -13.62
CA ASN A 169 -4.73 -22.81 -13.35
C ASN A 169 -5.91 -23.25 -14.26
N GLY A 170 -5.87 -22.89 -15.55
CA GLY A 170 -6.90 -23.29 -16.51
C GLY A 170 -8.26 -22.63 -16.27
N PHE A 171 -8.25 -21.34 -15.91
CA PHE A 171 -9.45 -20.56 -15.60
C PHE A 171 -10.25 -21.14 -14.42
N ASN A 172 -9.59 -21.58 -13.35
CA ASN A 172 -10.26 -22.15 -12.18
C ASN A 172 -11.18 -21.14 -11.46
N ALA A 173 -10.81 -19.86 -11.48
CA ALA A 173 -11.59 -18.79 -10.88
C ALA A 173 -12.83 -18.38 -11.70
N PHE A 174 -13.03 -18.95 -12.89
CA PHE A 174 -14.11 -18.56 -13.79
C PHE A 174 -15.48 -18.77 -13.16
N ASN A 175 -16.29 -17.71 -13.17
CA ASN A 175 -17.66 -17.72 -12.70
C ASN A 175 -18.52 -16.84 -13.61
N LYS A 176 -19.44 -17.48 -14.32
CA LYS A 176 -20.32 -16.82 -15.30
C LYS A 176 -21.19 -15.73 -14.66
N ASP A 177 -21.82 -16.01 -13.53
CA ASP A 177 -22.74 -15.09 -12.87
C ASP A 177 -22.03 -13.81 -12.41
N LYS A 178 -20.80 -13.94 -11.90
CA LYS A 178 -19.97 -12.80 -11.53
C LYS A 178 -19.57 -11.94 -12.73
N LEU A 179 -19.23 -12.56 -13.87
CA LEU A 179 -18.91 -11.80 -15.09
C LEU A 179 -20.12 -11.08 -15.69
N ILE A 180 -21.32 -11.65 -15.58
CA ILE A 180 -22.55 -10.96 -15.94
C ILE A 180 -22.79 -9.78 -14.99
N ARG A 181 -22.56 -9.99 -13.69
CA ARG A 181 -22.65 -8.91 -12.69
C ARG A 181 -21.63 -7.80 -12.96
N MET A 182 -20.44 -8.13 -13.46
CA MET A 182 -19.46 -7.15 -13.94
C MET A 182 -20.06 -6.24 -15.01
N ALA A 183 -20.73 -6.81 -16.03
CA ALA A 183 -21.35 -6.03 -17.09
C ALA A 183 -22.46 -5.09 -16.57
N GLN A 184 -23.16 -5.48 -15.49
CA GLN A 184 -24.20 -4.65 -14.87
C GLN A 184 -23.63 -3.39 -14.20
N PHE A 185 -22.36 -3.38 -13.80
CA PHE A 185 -21.70 -2.17 -13.29
C PHE A 185 -21.41 -1.13 -14.39
N TYR A 186 -21.46 -1.52 -15.67
CA TYR A 186 -21.15 -0.67 -16.81
C TYR A 186 -22.34 -0.56 -17.78
N PRO A 187 -23.46 0.07 -17.36
CA PRO A 187 -24.68 0.16 -18.18
C PRO A 187 -24.48 0.98 -19.46
N THR A 188 -23.45 1.82 -19.52
CA THR A 188 -23.04 2.57 -20.72
C THR A 188 -22.37 1.70 -21.77
N ASP A 189 -21.67 0.66 -21.34
CA ASP A 189 -20.83 -0.20 -22.20
C ASP A 189 -21.53 -1.51 -22.57
N PHE A 190 -22.52 -1.93 -21.77
CA PHE A 190 -23.34 -3.11 -22.00
C PHE A 190 -24.83 -2.80 -21.93
N SER A 191 -25.50 -2.88 -23.07
CA SER A 191 -26.96 -2.85 -23.12
C SER A 191 -27.57 -4.15 -22.54
N PRO A 192 -28.87 -4.18 -22.18
CA PRO A 192 -29.54 -5.41 -21.78
C PRO A 192 -29.47 -6.53 -22.84
N PHE A 193 -29.39 -6.14 -24.12
CA PHE A 193 -29.20 -7.07 -25.23
C PHE A 193 -27.78 -7.67 -25.21
N ASP A 194 -26.76 -6.84 -24.98
CA ASP A 194 -25.37 -7.30 -24.86
C ASP A 194 -25.17 -8.25 -23.68
N GLN A 195 -25.88 -8.04 -22.56
CA GLN A 195 -25.83 -8.96 -21.41
C GLN A 195 -26.37 -10.36 -21.77
N THR A 196 -27.38 -10.42 -22.65
CA THR A 196 -27.93 -11.70 -23.13
C THR A 196 -26.95 -12.40 -24.08
N ILE A 197 -26.28 -11.62 -24.95
CA ILE A 197 -25.22 -12.16 -25.82
C ILE A 197 -24.04 -12.65 -24.98
N LEU A 198 -23.62 -11.87 -23.98
CA LEU A 198 -22.53 -12.19 -23.08
C LEU A 198 -22.76 -13.54 -22.39
N GLN A 199 -23.98 -13.83 -21.93
CA GLN A 199 -24.32 -15.11 -21.32
C GLN A 199 -23.99 -16.31 -22.20
N ASN A 200 -24.41 -16.27 -23.47
CA ASN A 200 -24.15 -17.36 -24.41
C ASN A 200 -22.67 -17.39 -24.84
N GLN A 201 -22.07 -16.21 -25.00
CA GLN A 201 -20.70 -16.08 -25.42
C GLN A 201 -19.72 -16.60 -24.36
N LEU A 202 -19.99 -16.37 -23.07
CA LEU A 202 -19.19 -16.87 -21.96
C LEU A 202 -19.15 -18.40 -21.89
N ASP A 203 -20.27 -19.08 -22.17
CA ASP A 203 -20.33 -20.55 -22.18
C ASP A 203 -19.44 -21.14 -23.28
N THR A 204 -19.48 -20.53 -24.46
CA THR A 204 -18.65 -20.97 -25.60
C THR A 204 -17.18 -20.62 -25.36
N TYR A 205 -16.92 -19.41 -24.88
CA TYR A 205 -15.59 -18.88 -24.58
C TYR A 205 -14.82 -19.78 -23.63
N ILE A 206 -15.42 -20.18 -22.49
CA ILE A 206 -14.69 -20.97 -21.49
C ILE A 206 -14.35 -22.38 -22.01
N MET A 207 -15.23 -22.98 -22.81
CA MET A 207 -14.96 -24.27 -23.44
C MET A 207 -13.81 -24.17 -24.45
N ASP A 208 -13.83 -23.13 -25.30
CA ASP A 208 -12.78 -22.89 -26.30
C ASP A 208 -11.44 -22.55 -25.64
N MET A 209 -11.40 -21.67 -24.63
CA MET A 209 -10.16 -21.33 -23.93
C MET A 209 -9.54 -22.52 -23.20
N ARG A 210 -10.36 -23.39 -22.57
CA ARG A 210 -9.85 -24.57 -21.85
C ARG A 210 -9.42 -25.71 -22.77
N SER A 211 -9.91 -25.73 -24.01
CA SER A 211 -9.57 -26.78 -24.99
C SER A 211 -8.29 -26.48 -25.77
N ASP A 212 -7.83 -25.23 -25.77
CA ASP A 212 -6.66 -24.78 -26.50
C ASP A 212 -5.44 -24.68 -25.57
N ASP A 213 -4.45 -25.55 -25.78
CA ASP A 213 -3.24 -25.63 -24.96
C ASP A 213 -2.48 -24.29 -24.90
N GLN A 214 -2.65 -23.41 -25.89
CA GLN A 214 -2.00 -22.09 -25.91
C GLN A 214 -2.47 -21.16 -24.77
N PHE A 215 -3.66 -21.41 -24.20
CA PHE A 215 -4.21 -20.62 -23.10
C PHE A 215 -3.97 -21.27 -21.74
N SER A 216 -3.53 -22.53 -21.70
CA SER A 216 -3.33 -23.30 -20.46
C SER A 216 -2.18 -22.78 -19.58
N SER A 217 -1.14 -22.21 -20.19
CA SER A 217 0.07 -21.73 -19.50
C SER A 217 0.03 -20.24 -19.12
N LEU A 218 -1.07 -19.54 -19.41
CA LEU A 218 -1.18 -18.10 -19.15
C LEU A 218 -1.46 -17.84 -17.66
N LYS A 219 -0.75 -16.86 -17.10
CA LYS A 219 -0.89 -16.47 -15.69
C LYS A 219 -1.61 -15.13 -15.50
N ASP A 220 -1.51 -14.24 -16.49
CA ASP A 220 -1.91 -12.85 -16.36
C ASP A 220 -3.00 -12.45 -17.37
N ILE A 221 -3.86 -11.53 -16.96
CA ILE A 221 -4.93 -10.95 -17.79
C ILE A 221 -4.36 -10.22 -19.02
N ARG A 222 -3.19 -9.59 -18.90
CA ARG A 222 -2.51 -8.94 -20.03
C ARG A 222 -2.13 -9.96 -21.11
N SER A 223 -1.47 -11.05 -20.71
CA SER A 223 -1.06 -12.10 -21.65
C SER A 223 -2.28 -12.78 -22.28
N LEU A 224 -3.38 -12.93 -21.54
CA LEU A 224 -4.66 -13.37 -22.08
C LEU A 224 -5.16 -12.44 -23.21
N ALA A 225 -5.18 -11.13 -22.97
CA ALA A 225 -5.63 -10.16 -23.97
C ALA A 225 -4.77 -10.18 -25.24
N GLU A 226 -3.44 -10.15 -25.07
CA GLU A 226 -2.50 -10.23 -26.19
C GLU A 226 -2.71 -11.51 -27.01
N LYS A 227 -2.88 -12.65 -26.33
CA LYS A 227 -3.07 -13.94 -26.99
C LYS A 227 -4.42 -14.04 -27.70
N MET A 228 -5.48 -13.46 -27.13
CA MET A 228 -6.79 -13.38 -27.77
C MET A 228 -6.71 -12.60 -29.08
N ILE A 229 -5.99 -11.47 -29.13
CA ILE A 229 -5.79 -10.68 -30.35
C ILE A 229 -4.97 -11.48 -31.39
N GLN A 230 -3.89 -12.13 -30.97
CA GLN A 230 -3.06 -12.94 -31.87
C GLN A 230 -3.86 -14.05 -32.57
N CYS A 231 -4.76 -14.70 -31.83
CA CYS A 231 -5.60 -15.78 -32.33
C CYS A 231 -6.92 -15.28 -32.96
N ARG A 232 -7.11 -13.96 -33.12
CA ARG A 232 -8.35 -13.31 -33.58
C ARG A 232 -9.60 -13.69 -32.76
N LYS A 233 -9.41 -14.13 -31.52
CA LYS A 233 -10.49 -14.49 -30.58
C LYS A 233 -11.18 -13.25 -30.01
N ASP A 234 -10.57 -12.07 -30.09
CA ASP A 234 -11.18 -10.76 -29.84
C ASP A 234 -12.38 -10.50 -30.78
N ILE A 235 -12.28 -10.90 -32.06
CA ILE A 235 -13.35 -10.75 -33.06
C ILE A 235 -14.45 -11.80 -32.86
N VAL A 236 -14.07 -13.01 -32.42
CA VAL A 236 -15.02 -14.12 -32.16
C VAL A 236 -15.81 -13.88 -30.87
N TYR A 237 -15.16 -13.31 -29.85
CA TYR A 237 -15.75 -13.06 -28.54
C TYR A 237 -15.78 -11.56 -28.15
N PRO A 238 -16.41 -10.68 -28.95
CA PRO A 238 -16.30 -9.22 -28.77
C PRO A 238 -16.84 -8.71 -27.43
N VAL A 239 -17.90 -9.31 -26.88
CA VAL A 239 -18.50 -8.84 -25.61
C VAL A 239 -17.67 -9.31 -24.41
N VAL A 240 -17.10 -10.52 -24.48
CA VAL A 240 -16.12 -11.00 -23.49
C VAL A 240 -14.82 -10.19 -23.56
N PHE A 241 -14.34 -9.87 -24.77
CA PHE A 241 -13.15 -9.06 -24.93
C PHE A 241 -13.35 -7.64 -24.39
N ARG A 242 -14.54 -7.05 -24.52
CA ARG A 242 -14.88 -5.77 -23.88
C ARG A 242 -14.79 -5.82 -22.35
N LEU A 243 -15.22 -6.92 -21.71
CA LEU A 243 -15.01 -7.09 -20.26
C LEU A 243 -13.52 -7.13 -19.91
N LEU A 244 -12.71 -7.77 -20.75
CA LEU A 244 -11.26 -7.84 -20.59
C LEU A 244 -10.61 -6.46 -20.74
N GLU A 245 -11.04 -5.66 -21.72
CA GLU A 245 -10.61 -4.26 -21.89
C GLU A 245 -10.91 -3.43 -20.64
N LEU A 246 -12.13 -3.52 -20.11
CA LEU A 246 -12.51 -2.82 -18.88
C LEU A 246 -11.66 -3.26 -17.69
N ALA A 247 -11.36 -4.55 -17.56
CA ALA A 247 -10.46 -5.05 -16.52
C ALA A 247 -9.04 -4.48 -16.62
N LEU A 248 -8.52 -4.30 -17.85
CA LEU A 248 -7.18 -3.76 -18.09
C LEU A 248 -7.08 -2.25 -17.85
N VAL A 249 -8.17 -1.51 -18.01
CA VAL A 249 -8.21 -0.05 -17.79
C VAL A 249 -8.35 0.32 -16.31
N LEU A 250 -8.78 -0.62 -15.45
CA LEU A 250 -9.01 -0.33 -14.05
C LEU A 250 -7.71 -0.08 -13.27
N PRO A 251 -7.67 0.94 -12.38
CA PRO A 251 -6.45 1.34 -11.65
C PRO A 251 -5.81 0.27 -10.76
N ILE A 252 -6.52 -0.82 -10.43
CA ILE A 252 -5.93 -1.93 -9.67
C ILE A 252 -4.76 -2.58 -10.43
N ALA A 253 -4.77 -2.54 -11.76
CA ALA A 253 -3.69 -3.05 -12.61
C ALA A 253 -2.50 -2.07 -12.77
N THR A 254 -2.53 -0.87 -12.17
CA THR A 254 -1.51 0.18 -12.37
C THR A 254 -0.68 0.48 -11.12
N ALA A 255 -0.31 -0.54 -10.34
CA ALA A 255 0.72 -0.40 -9.30
C ALA A 255 2.04 0.22 -9.84
N GLY A 256 2.31 0.11 -11.14
CA GLY A 256 3.41 0.83 -11.81
C GLY A 256 3.26 2.36 -11.82
N VAL A 257 2.04 2.86 -11.98
CA VAL A 257 1.74 4.31 -12.02
C VAL A 257 1.85 4.91 -10.61
N GLU A 258 1.37 4.22 -9.57
CA GLU A 258 1.56 4.66 -8.18
C GLU A 258 3.04 4.64 -7.75
N ARG A 259 3.83 3.64 -8.20
CA ARG A 259 5.29 3.63 -8.04
C ARG A 259 5.95 4.82 -8.71
N ALA A 260 5.53 5.18 -9.93
CA ALA A 260 6.03 6.36 -10.64
C ALA A 260 5.70 7.66 -9.89
N PHE A 261 4.50 7.80 -9.32
CA PHE A 261 4.15 8.96 -8.50
C PHE A 261 4.92 9.01 -7.17
N SER A 262 5.17 7.87 -6.52
CA SER A 262 6.01 7.81 -5.32
C SER A 262 7.47 8.19 -5.65
N ALA A 263 8.02 7.64 -6.73
CA ALA A 263 9.32 8.02 -7.27
C ALA A 263 9.38 9.51 -7.61
N MET A 264 8.31 10.05 -8.19
CA MET A 264 8.20 11.47 -8.51
C MET A 264 8.26 12.35 -7.27
N ASN A 265 7.61 11.95 -6.17
CA ASN A 265 7.73 12.65 -4.89
C ASN A 265 9.17 12.59 -4.32
N ILE A 266 9.88 11.48 -4.50
CA ILE A 266 11.29 11.34 -4.07
C ILE A 266 12.21 12.22 -4.93
N ILE A 267 11.97 12.27 -6.25
CA ILE A 267 12.73 13.10 -7.19
C ILE A 267 12.46 14.59 -6.94
N LYS A 268 11.19 14.95 -6.68
CA LYS A 268 10.73 16.29 -6.29
C LYS A 268 10.87 16.48 -4.77
N ASN A 269 12.10 16.57 -4.29
CA ASN A 269 12.33 17.05 -2.92
C ASN A 269 12.04 18.56 -2.80
N TRP A 270 11.81 19.03 -1.58
CA TRP A 270 11.54 20.45 -1.26
C TRP A 270 12.58 21.45 -1.84
N LEU A 271 13.83 21.00 -2.02
CA LEU A 271 14.93 21.78 -2.60
C LEU A 271 14.99 21.72 -4.14
N ARG A 272 14.19 20.86 -4.80
CA ARG A 272 14.15 20.60 -6.25
C ARG A 272 12.74 20.83 -6.84
N ASN A 273 12.05 21.87 -6.39
CA ASN A 273 10.68 22.16 -6.82
C ASN A 273 10.56 22.78 -8.24
N ARG A 274 11.67 23.14 -8.89
CA ARG A 274 11.72 23.60 -10.29
C ARG A 274 12.63 22.69 -11.11
N ILE A 275 12.10 21.55 -11.54
CA ILE A 275 12.71 20.68 -12.53
C ILE A 275 11.90 20.81 -13.83
N ASP A 276 12.59 20.83 -14.97
CA ASP A 276 11.98 20.80 -16.29
C ASP A 276 11.31 19.44 -16.55
N ASP A 277 10.16 19.44 -17.24
CA ASP A 277 9.36 18.22 -17.44
C ASP A 277 10.14 17.11 -18.15
N GLN A 278 11.02 17.46 -19.09
CA GLN A 278 11.85 16.48 -19.79
C GLN A 278 12.83 15.81 -18.83
N TRP A 279 13.52 16.62 -18.02
CA TRP A 279 14.49 16.13 -17.04
C TRP A 279 13.84 15.29 -15.95
N MET A 280 12.62 15.64 -15.55
CA MET A 280 11.83 14.85 -14.60
C MET A 280 11.49 13.46 -15.18
N ASN A 281 11.03 13.41 -16.43
CA ASN A 281 10.70 12.16 -17.10
C ASN A 281 11.94 11.26 -17.25
N ASP A 282 13.08 11.82 -17.63
CA ASP A 282 14.33 11.07 -17.76
C ASP A 282 14.79 10.49 -16.42
N LEU A 283 14.68 11.26 -15.32
CA LEU A 283 15.00 10.78 -13.96
C LEU A 283 14.00 9.73 -13.47
N LEU A 284 12.71 9.91 -13.75
CA LEU A 284 11.68 8.93 -13.43
C LEU A 284 11.93 7.60 -14.13
N LEU A 285 12.28 7.64 -15.41
CA LEU A 285 12.62 6.45 -16.20
C LEU A 285 13.80 5.72 -15.57
N ALA A 286 14.88 6.44 -15.24
CA ALA A 286 16.06 5.86 -14.60
C ALA A 286 15.77 5.26 -13.21
N TYR A 287 14.84 5.86 -12.45
CA TYR A 287 14.47 5.38 -11.12
C TYR A 287 13.52 4.17 -11.16
N VAL A 288 12.53 4.18 -12.05
CA VAL A 288 11.54 3.10 -12.20
C VAL A 288 12.18 1.87 -12.83
N GLU A 289 12.99 2.07 -13.87
CA GLU A 289 13.66 1.00 -14.63
C GLU A 289 15.11 0.79 -14.16
N LYS A 290 15.32 0.80 -12.85
CA LYS A 290 16.66 0.69 -12.27
C LYS A 290 17.37 -0.60 -12.69
N ASP A 291 16.64 -1.71 -12.80
CA ASP A 291 17.18 -3.00 -13.22
C ASP A 291 17.72 -2.96 -14.66
N ILE A 292 17.08 -2.19 -15.55
CA ILE A 292 17.55 -1.97 -16.92
C ILE A 292 18.76 -1.03 -16.90
N LEU A 293 18.73 0.04 -16.10
CA LEU A 293 19.86 0.96 -15.97
C LEU A 293 21.12 0.26 -15.44
N ASP A 294 20.98 -0.58 -14.42
CA ASP A 294 22.06 -1.35 -13.82
C ASP A 294 22.64 -2.40 -14.80
N SER A 295 21.88 -2.77 -15.85
CA SER A 295 22.35 -3.65 -16.93
C SER A 295 23.19 -2.94 -18.00
N ILE A 296 23.21 -1.61 -18.03
CA ILE A 296 23.97 -0.81 -19.00
C ILE A 296 25.37 -0.56 -18.44
N ASP A 297 26.40 -0.90 -19.22
CA ASP A 297 27.79 -0.65 -18.84
C ASP A 297 28.10 0.86 -18.80
N ASN A 298 28.74 1.28 -17.71
CA ASN A 298 29.19 2.65 -17.50
C ASN A 298 30.12 3.14 -18.61
N GLU A 299 30.95 2.25 -19.19
CA GLU A 299 31.82 2.63 -20.31
C GLU A 299 31.02 3.10 -21.53
N VAL A 300 29.89 2.46 -21.83
CA VAL A 300 29.02 2.83 -22.94
C VAL A 300 28.37 4.20 -22.69
N ILE A 301 27.95 4.45 -21.45
CA ILE A 301 27.39 5.74 -21.03
C ILE A 301 28.43 6.86 -21.18
N ILE A 302 29.66 6.63 -20.74
CA ILE A 302 30.76 7.61 -20.84
C ILE A 302 31.09 7.90 -22.30
N GLN A 303 31.18 6.88 -23.15
CA GLN A 303 31.45 7.06 -24.58
C GLN A 303 30.33 7.83 -25.29
N LEU A 304 29.06 7.48 -25.04
CA LEU A 304 27.92 8.23 -25.58
C LEU A 304 27.92 9.68 -25.12
N PHE A 305 28.15 9.92 -23.82
CA PHE A 305 28.21 11.26 -23.28
C PHE A 305 29.33 12.07 -23.91
N GLN A 306 30.53 11.49 -24.10
CA GLN A 306 31.65 12.12 -24.81
C GLN A 306 31.33 12.46 -26.26
N ASN A 307 30.58 11.60 -26.95
CA ASN A 307 30.23 11.80 -28.36
C ASN A 307 29.16 12.89 -28.59
N MET A 308 28.37 13.25 -27.56
CA MET A 308 27.34 14.29 -27.70
C MET A 308 27.90 15.70 -27.94
N LYS A 309 29.08 16.03 -27.41
CA LYS A 309 29.76 17.33 -27.62
C LYS A 309 31.26 17.17 -27.50
N SER A 310 32.02 17.86 -28.35
CA SER A 310 33.47 17.94 -28.22
C SER A 310 33.85 18.63 -26.91
N ARG A 311 34.43 17.87 -25.97
CA ARG A 311 34.91 18.39 -24.68
C ARG A 311 36.44 18.37 -24.64
N ARG A 312 37.02 19.31 -23.89
CA ARG A 312 38.49 19.46 -23.76
C ARG A 312 39.17 18.28 -23.06
N TYR A 313 38.43 17.50 -22.27
CA TYR A 313 38.93 16.34 -21.56
C TYR A 313 38.08 15.13 -21.90
N LYS A 314 38.74 13.98 -22.12
CA LYS A 314 38.09 12.67 -22.18
C LYS A 314 37.83 12.22 -20.74
N LEU A 315 36.59 11.82 -20.48
CA LEU A 315 36.09 11.31 -19.21
C LEU A 315 36.50 9.84 -19.01
#